data_AF-A0AAV8UVN2-F1
#
_entry.id   AF-A0AAV8UVN2-F1
#
_cell.length_a   1.000
_cell.length_b   1.000
_cell.length_c   1.000
_cell.angle_alpha   90.00
_cell.angle_beta   90.00
_cell.angle_gamma   90.00
#
_symmetry.space_group_name_H-M   'P 1'
#
loop_
_entity.id
_entity.type
_entity.pdbx_description
1 polymer ?
#
loop_
_entity_poly.entity_id
_entity_poly.type
_entity_poly.pdbx_seq_one_letter_code
_entity_poly.pdbx_strand_id
1 'polypeptide(L)'
;MDILYAFAGAVVFLEIMSTMKCVKNFPYALIVSQTFAYLFYVTAGSVVYGLAGDATWLKSPFTNSLQPGAASIVANACIVIHASIAIIVTGQVLIYAFQRAAEPFVKRMFLGSDNAPYKVAPLTCNKPAALMWWLLWSFIVILFATLTNIIIPSFQIFLALISSLIGSQTTLLWPAIIDIHAFAKVRTGKQHLLTAFSAVLVTLGIVAIVLGLFGDIVVIIQE
;
A
#
# COMPACT_ATOMS: atom_id res chain seq x y z
N MET A 1 -0.79 -7.25 12.29
CA MET A 1 -0.95 -5.91 11.68
C MET A 1 -1.69 -5.97 10.35
N ASP A 2 -1.70 -7.13 9.68
CA ASP A 2 -2.18 -7.38 8.32
C ASP A 2 -3.58 -6.83 7.99
N ILE A 3 -4.46 -6.72 8.98
CA ILE A 3 -5.79 -6.13 8.79
C ILE A 3 -5.73 -4.63 8.43
N LEU A 4 -4.74 -3.88 8.97
CA LEU A 4 -4.54 -2.48 8.60
C LEU A 4 -4.12 -2.36 7.14
N TYR A 5 -3.23 -3.24 6.68
CA TYR A 5 -2.86 -3.30 5.27
C TYR A 5 -4.04 -3.67 4.37
N ALA A 6 -4.88 -4.62 4.78
CA ALA A 6 -6.08 -5.02 4.05
C ALA A 6 -7.07 -3.84 3.81
N PHE A 7 -7.02 -2.81 4.66
CA PHE A 7 -7.85 -1.62 4.55
C PHE A 7 -7.07 -0.35 4.14
N ALA A 8 -5.80 -0.45 3.73
CA ALA A 8 -4.93 0.68 3.39
C ALA A 8 -5.24 1.37 2.03
N GLY A 9 -6.48 1.30 1.55
CA GLY A 9 -6.92 1.86 0.26
C GLY A 9 -7.01 3.39 0.22
N ALA A 10 -6.74 4.08 1.33
CA ALA A 10 -6.87 5.53 1.44
C ALA A 10 -5.98 6.30 0.45
N VAL A 11 -4.89 5.69 -0.02
CA VAL A 11 -3.93 6.28 -0.95
C VAL A 11 -4.51 6.57 -2.35
N VAL A 12 -5.63 5.95 -2.73
CA VAL A 12 -6.28 6.16 -4.04
C VAL A 12 -7.62 6.89 -3.96
N PHE A 13 -7.99 7.40 -2.76
CA PHE A 13 -9.29 8.03 -2.57
C PHE A 13 -9.46 9.30 -3.42
N LEU A 14 -8.40 10.09 -3.58
CA LEU A 14 -8.45 11.31 -4.38
C LEU A 14 -8.68 11.00 -5.87
N GLU A 15 -8.03 9.97 -6.39
CA GLU A 15 -8.18 9.48 -7.75
C GLU A 15 -9.61 8.96 -7.98
N ILE A 16 -10.14 8.16 -7.04
CA ILE A 16 -11.52 7.70 -7.09
C ILE A 16 -12.49 8.90 -7.08
N MET A 17 -12.33 9.83 -6.13
CA MET A 17 -13.16 11.03 -6.03
C MET A 17 -13.12 11.86 -7.32
N SER A 18 -11.96 11.96 -7.98
CA SER A 18 -11.81 12.70 -9.23
C SER A 18 -12.59 12.12 -10.41
N THR A 19 -12.90 10.82 -10.37
CA THR A 19 -13.62 10.10 -11.43
C THR A 19 -15.11 9.91 -11.12
N MET A 20 -15.57 10.27 -9.91
CA MET A 20 -16.97 10.18 -9.54
C MET A 20 -17.82 11.27 -10.20
N LYS A 21 -18.98 10.88 -10.75
CA LYS A 21 -19.98 11.84 -11.26
C LYS A 21 -20.47 12.82 -10.18
N CYS A 22 -20.55 12.38 -8.93
CA CYS A 22 -20.95 13.20 -7.79
C CYS A 22 -20.08 12.87 -6.58
N VAL A 23 -19.10 13.73 -6.28
CA VAL A 23 -18.14 13.57 -5.18
C VAL A 23 -18.82 13.53 -3.81
N LYS A 24 -19.99 14.18 -3.65
CA LYS A 24 -20.76 14.15 -2.40
C LYS A 24 -21.21 12.75 -1.98
N ASN A 25 -21.28 11.81 -2.92
CA ASN A 25 -21.64 10.42 -2.65
C ASN A 25 -20.44 9.56 -2.19
N PHE A 26 -19.23 10.11 -2.16
CA PHE A 26 -18.02 9.38 -1.78
C PHE A 26 -18.11 8.71 -0.39
N PRO A 27 -18.62 9.36 0.68
CA PRO A 27 -18.74 8.70 1.98
C PRO A 27 -19.63 7.45 1.95
N TYR A 28 -20.72 7.49 1.18
CA TYR A 28 -21.60 6.32 1.02
C TYR A 28 -20.91 5.21 0.23
N ALA A 29 -20.27 5.56 -0.90
CA ALA A 29 -19.50 4.60 -1.70
C ALA A 29 -18.39 3.95 -0.87
N LEU A 30 -17.73 4.72 0.00
CA LEU A 30 -16.71 4.23 0.92
C LEU A 30 -17.32 3.27 1.95
N ILE A 31 -18.42 3.62 2.62
CA ILE A 31 -19.06 2.72 3.59
C ILE A 31 -19.46 1.39 2.91
N VAL A 32 -20.04 1.45 1.72
CA VAL A 32 -20.44 0.25 0.98
C VAL A 32 -19.23 -0.61 0.61
N SER A 33 -18.16 -0.01 0.07
CA SER A 33 -16.97 -0.76 -0.32
C SER A 33 -16.25 -1.38 0.88
N GLN A 34 -16.12 -0.64 1.99
CA GLN A 34 -15.50 -1.13 3.21
C GLN A 34 -16.34 -2.23 3.88
N THR A 35 -17.67 -2.09 3.89
CA THR A 35 -18.58 -3.12 4.41
C THR A 35 -18.47 -4.40 3.58
N PHE A 36 -18.45 -4.26 2.25
CA PHE A 36 -18.28 -5.41 1.36
C PHE A 36 -16.94 -6.12 1.57
N ALA A 37 -15.84 -5.37 1.63
CA ALA A 37 -14.51 -5.91 1.89
C ALA A 37 -14.44 -6.61 3.26
N TYR A 38 -14.99 -5.98 4.30
CA TYR A 38 -15.08 -6.56 5.64
C TYR A 38 -15.83 -7.89 5.65
N LEU A 39 -17.02 -7.94 5.06
CA LEU A 39 -17.83 -9.17 4.99
C LEU A 39 -17.10 -10.27 4.23
N PHE A 40 -16.41 -9.94 3.14
CA PHE A 40 -15.63 -10.89 2.38
C PHE A 40 -14.47 -11.47 3.21
N TYR A 41 -13.68 -10.61 3.87
CA TYR A 41 -12.55 -11.04 4.69
C TYR A 41 -12.98 -11.86 5.90
N VAL A 42 -14.02 -11.44 6.62
CA VAL A 42 -14.54 -12.18 7.78
C VAL A 42 -15.09 -13.53 7.34
N THR A 43 -15.84 -13.59 6.24
CA THR A 43 -16.40 -14.86 5.76
C THR A 43 -15.30 -15.82 5.33
N ALA A 44 -14.36 -15.36 4.50
CA ALA A 44 -13.25 -16.19 4.04
C ALA A 44 -12.37 -16.67 5.22
N GLY A 45 -12.01 -15.76 6.13
CA GLY A 45 -11.24 -16.08 7.32
C GLY A 45 -11.97 -17.09 8.23
N SER A 46 -13.27 -16.89 8.48
CA SER A 46 -14.07 -17.79 9.32
C SER A 46 -14.20 -19.18 8.72
N VAL A 47 -14.38 -19.29 7.39
CA VAL A 47 -14.46 -20.59 6.70
C VAL A 47 -13.14 -21.33 6.80
N VAL A 48 -12.02 -20.67 6.49
CA VAL A 48 -10.69 -21.32 6.55
C VAL A 48 -10.35 -21.72 7.98
N TYR A 49 -10.58 -20.83 8.94
CA TYR A 49 -10.30 -21.10 10.35
C TYR A 49 -11.20 -22.18 10.93
N GLY A 50 -12.49 -22.19 10.57
CA GLY A 50 -13.42 -23.24 11.00
C GLY A 50 -13.11 -24.63 10.42
N LEU A 51 -12.52 -24.70 9.22
CA LEU A 51 -12.18 -25.97 8.57
C LEU A 51 -10.77 -26.47 8.91
N ALA A 52 -9.81 -25.58 9.12
CA ALA A 52 -8.39 -25.92 9.20
C ALA A 52 -7.61 -25.10 10.25
N GLY A 53 -8.27 -24.39 11.17
CA GLY A 53 -7.62 -23.49 12.13
C GLY A 53 -6.58 -24.18 13.03
N ASP A 54 -6.84 -25.43 13.43
CA ASP A 54 -5.92 -26.22 14.27
C ASP A 54 -4.93 -27.07 13.46
N ALA A 55 -4.96 -26.97 12.13
CA ALA A 55 -4.14 -27.78 11.27
C ALA A 55 -2.68 -27.30 11.26
N THR A 56 -1.76 -28.16 11.69
CA THR A 56 -0.31 -27.87 11.68
C THR A 56 0.29 -27.71 10.29
N TRP A 57 -0.41 -28.18 9.25
CA TRP A 57 0.00 -28.04 7.85
C TRP A 57 -0.45 -26.72 7.21
N LEU A 58 -1.27 -25.92 7.89
CA LEU A 58 -1.77 -24.64 7.36
C LEU A 58 -0.64 -23.61 7.27
N LYS A 59 -0.44 -23.07 6.07
CA LYS A 59 0.54 -22.03 5.73
C LYS A 59 -0.16 -20.80 5.18
N SER A 60 0.48 -19.65 5.34
CA SER A 60 0.05 -18.39 4.72
C SER A 60 0.98 -18.00 3.55
N PRO A 61 0.42 -17.56 2.40
CA PRO A 61 -0.99 -17.58 2.04
C PRO A 61 -1.55 -19.02 1.95
N PHE A 62 -2.86 -19.19 2.13
CA PHE A 62 -3.54 -20.50 2.17
C PHE A 62 -3.21 -21.41 0.97
N THR A 63 -2.95 -20.83 -0.21
CA THR A 63 -2.60 -21.58 -1.41
C THR A 63 -1.33 -22.42 -1.29
N ASN A 64 -0.41 -22.06 -0.38
CA ASN A 64 0.78 -22.85 -0.04
C ASN A 64 0.45 -24.14 0.74
N SER A 65 -0.78 -24.27 1.23
CA SER A 65 -1.28 -25.42 1.96
C SER A 65 -2.05 -26.40 1.07
N LEU A 66 -2.33 -26.00 -0.19
CA LEU A 66 -3.09 -26.84 -1.11
C LEU A 66 -2.23 -28.02 -1.57
N GLN A 67 -2.83 -29.21 -1.58
CA GLN A 67 -2.17 -30.39 -2.15
C GLN A 67 -1.94 -30.21 -3.66
N PRO A 68 -0.88 -30.83 -4.23
CA PRO A 68 -0.67 -30.83 -5.67
C PRO A 68 -1.89 -31.39 -6.41
N GLY A 69 -2.44 -30.64 -7.36
CA GLY A 69 -3.63 -31.02 -8.10
C GLY A 69 -4.24 -29.87 -8.90
N ALA A 70 -5.36 -30.12 -9.57
CA ALA A 70 -6.00 -29.12 -10.42
C ALA A 70 -6.37 -27.83 -9.66
N ALA A 71 -6.86 -27.96 -8.43
CA ALA A 71 -7.24 -26.82 -7.61
C ALA A 71 -6.04 -25.92 -7.24
N SER A 72 -4.89 -26.50 -6.87
CA SER A 72 -3.69 -25.72 -6.57
C SER A 72 -3.10 -25.08 -7.82
N ILE A 73 -3.13 -25.77 -8.97
CA ILE A 73 -2.68 -25.19 -10.25
C ILE A 73 -3.53 -23.97 -10.62
N VAL A 74 -4.86 -24.10 -10.57
CA VAL A 74 -5.78 -23.01 -10.91
C VAL A 74 -5.63 -21.84 -9.95
N ALA A 75 -5.61 -22.10 -8.64
CA ALA A 75 -5.47 -21.05 -7.63
C ALA A 75 -4.14 -20.29 -7.79
N ASN A 76 -3.03 -21.00 -7.98
CA ASN A 76 -1.72 -20.38 -8.18
C ASN A 76 -1.65 -19.61 -9.50
N ALA A 77 -2.24 -20.12 -10.59
CA ALA A 77 -2.32 -19.39 -11.85
C ALA A 77 -3.11 -18.08 -11.70
N CYS A 78 -4.26 -18.11 -11.01
CA CYS A 78 -5.04 -16.91 -10.72
C CYS A 78 -4.26 -15.90 -9.89
N ILE A 79 -3.51 -16.34 -8.88
CA ILE A 79 -2.65 -15.46 -8.07
C ILE A 79 -1.55 -14.84 -8.92
N VAL A 80 -0.86 -15.63 -9.76
CA VAL A 80 0.20 -15.12 -10.63
C VAL A 80 -0.35 -14.08 -11.62
N ILE A 81 -1.50 -14.35 -12.24
CA ILE A 81 -2.16 -13.41 -13.15
C ILE A 81 -2.54 -12.13 -12.40
N HIS A 82 -3.19 -12.26 -11.25
CA HIS A 82 -3.60 -11.12 -10.42
C HIS A 82 -2.39 -10.28 -9.99
N ALA A 83 -1.35 -10.92 -9.46
CA ALA A 83 -0.12 -10.25 -9.02
C ALA A 83 0.58 -9.55 -10.19
N SER A 84 0.60 -10.16 -11.37
CA SER A 84 1.21 -9.56 -12.57
C SER A 84 0.47 -8.30 -13.01
N ILE A 85 -0.87 -8.34 -13.03
CA ILE A 85 -1.70 -7.16 -13.32
C ILE A 85 -1.50 -6.08 -12.26
N ALA A 86 -1.50 -6.48 -10.97
CA ALA A 86 -1.29 -5.56 -9.87
C ALA A 86 0.07 -4.87 -9.96
N ILE A 87 1.16 -5.60 -10.22
CA ILE A 87 2.51 -5.03 -10.41
C ILE A 87 2.53 -3.99 -11.53
N ILE A 88 1.84 -4.25 -12.64
CA ILE A 88 1.76 -3.27 -13.74
C ILE A 88 1.02 -2.02 -13.26
N VAL A 89 -0.18 -2.16 -12.70
CA VAL A 89 -1.04 -1.04 -12.33
C VAL A 89 -0.44 -0.22 -11.17
N THR A 90 -0.06 -0.86 -10.07
CA THR A 90 0.47 -0.18 -8.88
C THR A 90 1.94 0.22 -9.06
N GLY A 91 2.72 -0.58 -9.80
CA GLY A 91 4.10 -0.28 -10.11
C GLY A 91 4.24 1.00 -10.93
N GLN A 92 3.32 1.29 -11.86
CA GLN A 92 3.32 2.57 -12.56
C GLN A 92 3.21 3.76 -11.60
N VAL A 93 2.29 3.72 -10.65
CA VAL A 93 2.10 4.79 -9.66
C VAL A 93 3.38 5.02 -8.85
N LEU A 94 4.02 3.93 -8.43
CA LEU A 94 5.27 3.98 -7.66
C LEU A 94 6.43 4.54 -8.50
N ILE A 95 6.60 4.08 -9.74
CA ILE A 95 7.60 4.58 -10.69
C ILE A 95 7.41 6.09 -10.89
N TYR A 96 6.17 6.54 -11.09
CA TYR A 96 5.85 7.95 -11.25
C TYR A 96 6.17 8.78 -10.02
N ALA A 97 5.84 8.27 -8.83
CA ALA A 97 6.16 8.93 -7.57
C ALA A 97 7.67 9.11 -7.39
N PHE A 98 8.46 8.06 -7.65
CA PHE A 98 9.92 8.14 -7.58
C PHE A 98 10.53 9.08 -8.62
N GLN A 99 10.05 9.03 -9.86
CA GLN A 99 10.49 9.93 -10.91
C GLN A 99 10.26 11.40 -10.52
N ARG A 100 9.08 11.72 -10.00
CA ARG A 100 8.73 13.07 -9.55
C ARG A 100 9.55 13.51 -8.35
N ALA A 101 9.81 12.60 -7.40
CA ALA A 101 10.63 12.89 -6.23
C ALA A 101 12.11 13.12 -6.59
N ALA A 102 12.63 12.37 -7.57
CA ALA A 102 14.01 12.48 -8.03
C ALA A 102 14.24 13.66 -9.00
N GLU A 103 13.19 14.18 -9.64
CA GLU A 103 13.26 15.24 -10.64
C GLU A 103 14.07 16.48 -10.19
N PRO A 104 13.91 17.03 -8.97
CA PRO A 104 14.69 18.20 -8.53
C PRO A 104 16.17 17.91 -8.38
N PHE A 105 16.53 16.70 -7.94
CA PHE A 105 17.92 16.28 -7.75
C PHE A 105 18.61 16.07 -9.09
N VAL A 106 17.95 15.38 -10.01
CA VAL A 106 18.45 15.13 -11.37
C VAL A 106 18.62 16.45 -12.12
N LYS A 107 17.65 17.38 -12.03
CA LYS A 107 17.77 18.72 -12.64
C LYS A 107 18.95 19.52 -12.10
N ARG A 108 19.28 19.40 -10.81
CA ARG A 108 20.45 20.05 -10.20
C ARG A 108 21.77 19.42 -10.66
N MET A 109 21.80 18.09 -10.78
CA MET A 109 23.00 17.36 -11.20
C MET A 109 23.32 17.56 -12.69
N PHE A 110 22.30 17.68 -13.55
CA PHE A 110 22.45 17.82 -15.00
C PHE A 110 22.26 19.26 -15.52
N LEU A 111 22.58 20.27 -14.69
CA LEU A 111 22.77 21.71 -15.00
C LEU A 111 22.10 22.22 -16.29
N GLY A 112 20.90 22.81 -16.16
CA GLY A 112 20.41 23.83 -17.09
C GLY A 112 20.06 23.39 -18.53
N SER A 113 19.95 22.10 -18.81
CA SER A 113 19.45 21.67 -20.13
C SER A 113 17.92 21.80 -20.18
N ASP A 114 17.42 22.86 -20.82
CA ASP A 114 15.99 23.04 -21.15
C ASP A 114 15.45 21.92 -22.07
N ASN A 115 16.34 21.11 -22.66
CA ASN A 115 16.04 19.91 -23.45
C ASN A 115 16.00 18.61 -22.62
N ALA A 116 16.04 18.72 -21.30
CA ALA A 116 15.84 17.65 -20.35
C ALA A 116 14.66 16.72 -20.75
N PRO A 117 14.91 15.43 -21.04
CA PRO A 117 13.86 14.44 -21.28
C PRO A 117 13.05 14.09 -20.02
N TYR A 118 13.30 14.80 -18.92
CA TYR A 118 12.93 14.49 -17.53
C TYR A 118 11.56 15.03 -17.10
N LYS A 119 10.76 15.61 -18.01
CA LYS A 119 9.34 15.83 -17.69
C LYS A 119 8.74 14.45 -17.50
N VAL A 120 8.30 14.16 -16.27
CA VAL A 120 7.53 12.96 -15.85
C VAL A 120 6.84 12.41 -17.07
N ALA A 121 7.42 11.36 -17.66
CA ALA A 121 7.08 10.96 -19.01
C ALA A 121 5.59 10.61 -19.01
N PRO A 122 4.70 11.39 -19.66
CA PRO A 122 3.37 10.86 -19.86
C PRO A 122 3.58 9.57 -20.67
N LEU A 123 2.90 8.48 -20.28
CA LEU A 123 2.95 7.18 -20.99
C LEU A 123 2.73 7.30 -22.51
N THR A 124 2.28 8.47 -22.98
CA THR A 124 2.01 8.86 -24.37
C THR A 124 3.16 9.61 -25.07
N CYS A 125 4.27 9.92 -24.41
CA CYS A 125 5.39 10.63 -25.03
C CYS A 125 6.36 9.65 -25.71
N ASN A 126 6.28 9.51 -27.03
CA ASN A 126 7.17 8.68 -27.86
C ASN A 126 8.63 9.19 -27.95
N LYS A 127 9.12 9.92 -26.94
CA LYS A 127 10.51 10.37 -26.90
C LYS A 127 11.39 9.25 -26.35
N PRO A 128 12.46 8.83 -27.06
CA PRO A 128 13.28 7.69 -26.68
C PRO A 128 13.93 7.86 -25.29
N ALA A 129 14.31 9.08 -24.94
CA ALA A 129 14.90 9.38 -23.64
C ALA A 129 13.89 9.29 -22.47
N ALA A 130 12.60 9.58 -22.71
CA ALA A 130 11.54 9.42 -21.73
C ALA A 130 11.25 7.93 -21.48
N LEU A 131 11.28 7.11 -22.53
CA LEU A 131 11.18 5.65 -22.45
C LEU A 131 12.36 5.04 -21.69
N MET A 132 13.60 5.46 -21.99
CA MET A 132 14.79 5.01 -21.26
C MET A 132 14.73 5.38 -19.77
N TRP A 133 14.25 6.57 -19.46
CA TRP A 133 14.05 7.01 -18.07
C TRP A 133 13.02 6.15 -17.34
N TRP A 134 11.90 5.85 -18.00
CA TRP A 134 10.89 4.94 -17.45
C TRP A 134 11.42 3.52 -17.26
N LEU A 135 12.17 2.98 -18.23
CA LEU A 135 12.80 1.65 -18.12
C LEU A 135 13.79 1.58 -16.95
N LEU A 136 14.60 2.62 -16.74
CA LEU A 136 15.53 2.68 -15.62
C LEU A 136 14.81 2.58 -14.28
N TRP A 137 13.77 3.39 -14.06
CA TRP A 137 13.00 3.35 -12.82
C TRP A 137 12.23 2.04 -12.64
N SER A 138 11.70 1.47 -13.73
CA SER A 138 11.07 0.15 -13.71
C SER A 138 12.05 -0.93 -13.28
N PHE A 139 13.27 -0.92 -13.82
CA PHE A 139 14.34 -1.82 -13.44
C PHE A 139 14.71 -1.67 -11.96
N ILE A 140 14.86 -0.44 -11.47
CA ILE A 140 15.16 -0.17 -10.05
C ILE A 140 14.07 -0.73 -9.13
N VAL A 141 12.79 -0.50 -9.45
CA VAL A 141 11.65 -1.00 -8.65
C VAL A 141 11.61 -2.53 -8.64
N ILE A 142 11.79 -3.18 -9.80
CA ILE A 142 11.82 -4.64 -9.91
C ILE A 142 13.03 -5.22 -9.15
N LEU A 143 14.20 -4.59 -9.28
CA LEU A 143 15.41 -4.99 -8.57
C LEU A 143 15.19 -4.90 -7.05
N PHE A 144 14.62 -3.80 -6.57
CA PHE A 144 14.31 -3.62 -5.15
C PHE A 144 13.31 -4.68 -4.65
N ALA A 145 12.24 -4.96 -5.41
CA ALA A 145 11.28 -6.01 -5.08
C ALA A 145 11.94 -7.40 -5.02
N THR A 146 12.83 -7.69 -5.97
CA THR A 146 13.58 -8.96 -6.02
C THR A 146 14.52 -9.10 -4.84
N LEU A 147 15.28 -8.05 -4.51
CA LEU A 147 16.16 -8.03 -3.34
C LEU A 147 15.37 -8.22 -2.05
N THR A 148 14.21 -7.57 -1.94
CA THR A 148 13.32 -7.71 -0.78
C THR A 148 12.84 -9.17 -0.63
N ASN A 149 12.48 -9.83 -1.74
CA ASN A 149 12.09 -11.23 -1.74
C ASN A 149 13.25 -12.19 -1.38
N ILE A 150 14.50 -11.81 -1.62
CA ILE A 150 15.68 -12.60 -1.21
C ILE A 150 16.00 -12.37 0.26
N ILE A 151 15.84 -11.14 0.76
CA ILE A 151 16.22 -10.75 2.13
C ILE A 151 15.16 -11.18 3.15
N ILE A 152 13.87 -11.05 2.82
CA ILE A 152 12.78 -11.33 3.75
C ILE A 152 12.22 -12.74 3.45
N PRO A 153 12.46 -13.72 4.33
CA PRO A 153 12.21 -15.14 4.02
C PRO A 153 10.72 -15.51 4.04
N SER A 154 9.86 -14.66 4.63
CA SER A 154 8.43 -14.92 4.78
C SER A 154 7.57 -13.75 4.31
N PHE A 155 6.58 -14.07 3.48
CA PHE A 155 5.58 -13.11 3.01
C PHE A 155 4.79 -12.46 4.16
N GLN A 156 4.54 -13.21 5.25
CA GLN A 156 3.83 -12.68 6.42
C GLN A 156 4.62 -11.60 7.15
N ILE A 157 5.93 -11.83 7.32
CA ILE A 157 6.82 -10.83 7.92
C ILE A 157 6.87 -9.58 7.06
N PHE A 158 6.95 -9.74 5.74
CA PHE A 158 6.93 -8.62 4.80
C PHE A 158 5.64 -7.81 4.89
N LEU A 159 4.47 -8.48 4.90
CA LEU A 159 3.18 -7.82 5.05
C LEU A 159 3.05 -7.12 6.41
N ALA A 160 3.51 -7.74 7.49
CA ALA A 160 3.49 -7.14 8.82
C ALA A 160 4.33 -5.86 8.85
N LEU A 161 5.54 -5.89 8.29
CA LEU A 161 6.46 -4.75 8.20
C LEU A 161 5.89 -3.61 7.36
N ILE A 162 5.32 -3.91 6.18
CA ILE A 162 4.65 -2.90 5.35
C ILE A 162 3.43 -2.34 6.06
N SER A 163 2.66 -3.19 6.73
CA SER A 163 1.47 -2.76 7.45
C SER A 163 1.82 -1.84 8.61
N SER A 164 2.87 -2.16 9.36
CA SER A 164 3.33 -1.36 10.51
C SER A 164 3.90 -0.03 10.04
N LEU A 165 4.75 -0.02 8.99
CA LEU A 165 5.35 1.18 8.43
C LEU A 165 4.38 2.03 7.62
N ILE A 166 3.82 1.47 6.55
CA ILE A 166 3.04 2.21 5.56
C ILE A 166 1.58 2.26 5.97
N GLY A 167 0.99 1.11 6.34
CA GLY A 167 -0.44 1.03 6.69
C GLY A 167 -0.82 1.93 7.86
N SER A 168 -0.07 1.87 8.96
CA SER A 168 -0.28 2.75 10.12
C SER A 168 -0.10 4.23 9.78
N GLN A 169 0.88 4.54 8.94
CA GLN A 169 1.14 5.92 8.51
C GLN A 169 0.02 6.48 7.65
N THR A 170 -0.38 5.76 6.60
CA THR A 170 -1.37 6.24 5.62
C THR A 170 -2.79 6.21 6.16
N THR A 171 -3.08 5.35 7.14
CA THR A 171 -4.44 5.18 7.69
C THR A 171 -4.67 6.01 8.94
N LEU A 172 -3.70 6.10 9.85
CA LEU A 172 -3.86 6.76 11.15
C LEU A 172 -3.08 8.08 11.21
N LEU A 173 -1.78 8.03 10.91
CA LEU A 173 -0.87 9.13 11.20
C LEU A 173 -1.08 10.33 10.27
N TRP A 174 -0.91 10.13 8.95
CA TRP A 174 -0.93 11.22 7.98
C TRP A 174 -2.28 11.92 7.88
N PRO A 175 -3.44 11.21 7.80
CA PRO A 175 -4.74 11.87 7.76
C PRO A 175 -4.99 12.73 9.01
N ALA A 176 -4.62 12.22 10.19
CA ALA A 176 -4.81 12.94 11.45
C ALA A 176 -3.87 14.15 11.59
N ILE A 177 -2.60 14.04 11.15
CA ILE A 177 -1.68 15.18 11.09
C ILE A 177 -2.21 16.26 10.14
N ILE A 178 -2.64 15.86 8.94
CA ILE A 178 -3.22 16.78 7.96
C ILE A 178 -4.46 17.46 8.53
N ASP A 179 -5.34 16.70 9.20
CA ASP A 179 -6.54 17.23 9.83
C ASP A 179 -6.22 18.30 10.89
N ILE A 180 -5.25 18.03 11.77
CA ILE A 180 -4.80 18.98 12.77
C ILE A 180 -4.17 20.21 12.11
N HIS A 181 -3.25 20.00 11.16
CA HIS A 181 -2.50 21.11 10.57
C HIS A 181 -3.39 22.03 9.72
N ALA A 182 -4.31 21.46 8.94
CA ALA A 182 -5.16 22.20 8.03
C ALA A 182 -6.38 22.82 8.73
N PHE A 183 -6.97 22.15 9.73
CA PHE A 183 -8.28 22.54 10.26
C PHE A 183 -8.28 22.93 11.74
N ALA A 184 -7.24 22.65 12.54
CA ALA A 184 -7.27 22.95 13.97
C ALA A 184 -7.47 24.43 14.30
N LYS A 185 -6.96 25.34 13.46
CA LYS A 185 -7.07 26.79 13.66
C LYS A 185 -8.45 27.37 13.32
N VAL A 186 -9.24 26.66 12.52
CA VAL A 186 -10.55 27.13 12.00
C VAL A 186 -11.71 26.57 12.83
N ARG A 187 -11.45 25.54 13.65
CA ARG A 187 -12.46 24.86 14.47
C ARG A 187 -12.90 25.72 15.65
N THR A 188 -14.20 25.71 15.91
CA THR A 188 -14.80 26.39 17.06
C THR A 188 -15.73 25.45 17.86
N GLY A 189 -15.80 25.66 19.18
CA GLY A 189 -16.71 24.94 20.06
C GLY A 189 -16.47 23.43 20.10
N LYS A 190 -17.52 22.62 19.87
CA LYS A 190 -17.45 21.15 19.93
C LYS A 190 -16.49 20.53 18.90
N GLN A 191 -16.08 21.28 17.88
CA GLN A 191 -15.11 20.80 16.89
C GLN A 191 -13.69 20.67 17.46
N HIS A 192 -13.36 21.25 18.62
CA HIS A 192 -12.09 20.99 19.30
C HIS A 192 -11.95 19.52 19.75
N LEU A 193 -13.06 18.81 19.99
CA LEU A 193 -13.05 17.37 20.28
C LEU A 193 -12.53 16.56 19.09
N LEU A 194 -12.75 17.02 17.85
CA LEU A 194 -12.20 16.36 16.67
C LEU A 194 -10.69 16.51 16.61
N THR A 195 -10.14 17.66 17.03
CA THR A 195 -8.69 17.85 17.10
C THR A 195 -8.06 16.97 18.17
N ALA A 196 -8.71 16.83 19.33
CA ALA A 196 -8.28 15.89 20.37
C ALA A 196 -8.32 14.43 19.87
N PHE A 197 -9.39 14.05 19.16
CA PHE A 197 -9.50 12.73 18.55
C PHE A 197 -8.40 12.49 17.51
N SER A 198 -8.14 13.44 16.62
CA SER A 198 -7.02 13.36 15.66
C SER A 198 -5.68 13.24 16.38
N ALA A 199 -5.46 13.94 17.50
CA ALA A 199 -4.24 13.78 18.29
C ALA A 199 -4.09 12.36 18.87
N VAL A 200 -5.19 11.76 19.35
CA VAL A 200 -5.21 10.36 19.78
C VAL A 200 -4.87 9.42 18.62
N LEU A 201 -5.42 9.64 17.42
CA LEU A 201 -5.09 8.85 16.23
C LEU A 201 -3.61 8.96 15.85
N VAL A 202 -3.01 10.14 15.98
CA VAL A 202 -1.55 10.33 15.79
C VAL A 202 -0.78 9.49 16.79
N THR A 203 -1.13 9.54 18.07
CA THR A 203 -0.48 8.74 19.11
C THR A 203 -0.61 7.25 18.83
N LEU A 204 -1.82 6.77 18.50
CA LEU A 204 -2.06 5.37 18.15
C LEU A 204 -1.26 4.95 16.91
N GLY A 205 -1.17 5.82 15.90
CA GLY A 205 -0.35 5.59 14.71
C GLY A 205 1.14 5.43 15.05
N ILE A 206 1.70 6.31 15.89
CA ILE A 206 3.09 6.21 16.34
C ILE A 206 3.31 4.93 17.14
N VAL A 207 2.42 4.61 18.08
CA VAL A 207 2.51 3.39 18.89
C VAL A 207 2.45 2.14 18.00
N ALA A 208 1.54 2.12 17.02
CA ALA A 208 1.43 1.03 16.06
C ALA A 208 2.70 0.86 15.22
N ILE A 209 3.33 1.95 14.78
CA ILE A 209 4.61 1.90 14.05
C ILE A 209 5.71 1.35 14.95
N VAL A 210 5.88 1.89 16.16
CA VAL A 210 6.98 1.51 17.06
C VAL A 210 6.85 0.06 17.52
N LEU A 211 5.68 -0.33 18.02
CA LEU A 211 5.44 -1.69 18.49
C LEU A 211 5.43 -2.70 17.33
N GLY A 212 4.87 -2.31 16.18
CA GLY A 212 4.87 -3.13 14.97
C GLY A 212 6.29 -3.40 14.49
N LEU A 213 7.08 -2.35 14.26
CA LEU A 213 8.48 -2.48 13.85
C LEU A 213 9.31 -3.29 14.85
N PHE A 214 9.15 -3.04 16.15
CA PHE A 214 9.86 -3.80 17.16
C PHE A 214 9.51 -5.29 17.09
N GLY A 215 8.22 -5.62 17.03
CA GLY A 215 7.75 -7.00 16.88
C GLY A 215 8.28 -7.66 15.59
N ASP A 216 8.15 -6.98 14.47
CA ASP A 216 8.55 -7.49 13.14
C ASP A 216 10.07 -7.72 13.07
N ILE A 217 10.89 -6.80 13.60
CA ILE A 217 12.36 -6.93 13.63
C ILE A 217 12.79 -8.07 14.55
N VAL A 218 12.17 -8.22 15.72
CA VAL A 218 12.49 -9.31 16.65
C VAL A 218 12.22 -10.67 16.00
N VAL A 219 11.11 -10.81 15.29
CA VAL A 219 10.79 -12.04 14.54
C VAL A 219 11.83 -12.30 13.45
N ILE A 220 12.22 -11.29 12.68
CA ILE A 220 13.27 -11.43 11.64
C ILE A 220 14.61 -11.90 12.22
N ILE A 221 14.99 -11.44 13.42
CA ILE A 221 16.27 -11.82 14.06
C ILE A 221 16.22 -13.26 14.61
N GLN A 222 15.03 -13.76 14.95
CA GLN A 222 14.86 -15.08 15.58
C GLN A 222 14.65 -16.22 14.58
N GLU A 223 14.33 -15.94 13.32
CA GLU A 223 14.30 -16.90 12.21
C GLU A 223 15.68 -17.09 11.55
#